data_AF-A0A4P7W419-F1
#
_entry.id   AF-A0A4P7W419-F1
#
_cell.length_a   1.000
_cell.length_b   1.000
_cell.length_c   1.000
_cell.angle_alpha   90.00
_cell.angle_beta   90.00
_cell.angle_gamma   90.00
#
_symmetry.space_group_name_H-M   'P 1'
#
loop_
_entity.id
_entity.type
_entity.pdbx_description
1 polymer ?
#
loop_
_entity_poly.entity_id
_entity_poly.type
_entity_poly.pdbx_seq_one_letter_code
_entity_poly.pdbx_strand_id
1 'polypeptide(L)'
;MAKEKKNAEAVAEFQAAPAIELVGNVNVPLEIREEIVKKAEALKAEHKLRKIFIVIVEGEEGDEKPLYIGYLRRPSLMHFSQYMNFVQKDVVQANKMLATNVFLAGDRELVDDDELFLYGTMGQLSQIIDSRNADMVKK
;
A
#
# COMPACT_ATOMS: atom_id res chain seq x y z
N MET A 1 34.98 -31.49 2.75
CA MET A 1 34.09 -31.52 3.92
C MET A 1 33.50 -30.12 4.11
N ALA A 2 32.18 -30.06 4.35
CA ALA A 2 31.30 -28.96 4.82
C ALA A 2 31.65 -27.51 4.42
N LYS A 3 30.90 -26.88 3.50
CA LYS A 3 29.59 -26.22 3.71
C LYS A 3 29.61 -25.15 4.81
N GLU A 4 29.71 -23.89 4.40
CA GLU A 4 28.99 -22.77 5.03
C GLU A 4 28.85 -21.62 4.03
N LYS A 5 27.95 -21.81 3.07
CA LYS A 5 27.23 -20.71 2.41
C LYS A 5 25.89 -20.64 3.13
N LYS A 6 25.70 -19.65 4.00
CA LYS A 6 24.45 -19.42 4.72
C LYS A 6 23.96 -18.00 4.40
N ASN A 7 22.76 -17.96 3.84
CA ASN A 7 21.85 -16.82 3.63
C ASN A 7 22.44 -15.53 3.07
N ALA A 8 22.60 -15.53 1.75
CA ALA A 8 22.11 -14.40 0.97
C ALA A 8 20.71 -14.79 0.49
N GLU A 9 19.68 -14.48 1.27
CA GLU A 9 18.32 -14.44 0.77
C GLU A 9 18.30 -13.38 -0.33
N ALA A 10 18.29 -13.85 -1.57
CA ALA A 10 18.07 -13.04 -2.73
C ALA A 10 16.68 -12.43 -2.60
N VAL A 11 16.62 -11.22 -2.04
CA VAL A 11 15.52 -10.29 -2.30
C VAL A 11 15.64 -9.99 -3.79
N ALA A 12 15.02 -10.84 -4.61
CA ALA A 12 14.85 -10.55 -6.01
C ALA A 12 14.02 -9.28 -6.06
N GLU A 13 14.69 -8.15 -6.31
CA GLU A 13 14.06 -6.92 -6.76
C GLU A 13 13.39 -7.25 -8.10
N PHE A 14 12.19 -7.82 -8.02
CA PHE A 14 11.30 -7.86 -9.15
C PHE A 14 10.95 -6.40 -9.39
N GLN A 15 11.53 -5.81 -10.43
CA GLN A 15 11.19 -4.47 -10.88
C GLN A 15 9.72 -4.47 -11.28
N ALA A 16 8.83 -4.23 -10.31
CA ALA A 16 7.51 -3.73 -10.60
C ALA A 16 7.72 -2.50 -11.48
N ALA A 17 6.97 -2.39 -12.59
CA ALA A 17 7.02 -1.20 -13.42
C ALA A 17 6.89 0.04 -12.51
N PRO A 18 7.54 1.19 -12.81
CA PRO A 18 7.56 2.37 -11.91
C PRO A 18 6.16 2.94 -11.55
N ALA A 19 5.11 2.39 -12.17
CA ALA A 19 3.69 2.65 -11.96
C ALA A 19 2.98 1.70 -10.98
N ILE A 20 3.65 0.68 -10.43
CA ILE A 20 3.12 -0.20 -9.39
C ILE A 20 4.09 -0.14 -8.22
N GLU A 21 3.65 0.42 -7.10
CA GLU A 21 4.47 0.54 -5.90
C GLU A 21 3.86 -0.34 -4.81
N LEU A 22 4.62 -1.37 -4.42
CA LEU A 22 4.32 -2.20 -3.27
C LEU A 22 4.75 -1.44 -2.03
N VAL A 23 3.83 -1.19 -1.13
CA VAL A 23 4.09 -0.56 0.16
C VAL A 23 3.98 -1.66 1.21
N GLY A 24 5.07 -1.90 1.97
CA GLY A 24 5.15 -2.95 3.00
C GLY A 24 6.35 -3.90 2.85
N ASN A 25 7.00 -4.22 3.98
CA ASN A 25 8.13 -5.15 4.07
C ASN A 25 7.66 -6.59 4.38
N VAL A 26 6.64 -7.05 3.67
CA VAL A 26 5.99 -8.34 3.92
C VAL A 26 6.59 -9.42 3.01
N ASN A 27 6.93 -10.59 3.56
CA ASN A 27 7.46 -11.71 2.78
C ASN A 27 6.32 -12.47 2.07
N VAL A 28 5.72 -11.82 1.08
CA VAL A 28 4.63 -12.41 0.28
C VAL A 28 5.17 -13.50 -0.65
N PRO A 29 4.58 -14.71 -0.68
CA PRO A 29 4.92 -15.77 -1.63
C PRO A 29 4.86 -15.30 -3.09
N LEU A 30 5.72 -15.86 -3.95
CA LEU A 30 5.85 -15.44 -5.35
C LEU A 30 4.52 -15.54 -6.12
N GLU A 31 3.77 -16.63 -5.92
CA GLU A 31 2.48 -16.86 -6.58
C GLU A 31 1.46 -15.77 -6.22
N ILE A 32 1.40 -15.38 -4.95
CA ILE A 32 0.51 -14.31 -4.48
C ILE A 32 0.97 -12.96 -5.06
N ARG A 33 2.29 -12.71 -5.14
CA ARG A 33 2.81 -11.48 -5.76
C ARG A 33 2.42 -11.37 -7.23
N GLU A 34 2.48 -12.46 -8.00
CA GLU A 34 2.06 -12.47 -9.41
C GLU A 34 0.57 -12.16 -9.55
N GLU A 35 -0.28 -12.74 -8.71
CA GLU A 35 -1.71 -12.42 -8.69
C GLU A 35 -1.98 -10.96 -8.34
N ILE A 36 -1.24 -10.43 -7.36
CA ILE A 36 -1.34 -9.04 -6.94
C ILE A 36 -0.99 -8.10 -8.09
N VAL A 37 0.15 -8.34 -8.75
CA VAL A 37 0.59 -7.52 -9.88
C VAL A 37 -0.41 -7.61 -11.03
N LYS A 38 -0.90 -8.80 -11.35
CA LYS A 38 -1.90 -9.00 -12.41
C LYS A 38 -3.21 -8.26 -12.12
N LYS A 39 -3.70 -8.29 -10.88
CA LYS A 39 -4.87 -7.51 -10.45
C LYS A 39 -4.59 -6.00 -10.53
N ALA A 40 -3.41 -5.56 -10.08
CA ALA A 40 -3.03 -4.16 -10.18
C ALA A 40 -2.96 -3.69 -11.64
N GLU A 41 -2.41 -4.46 -12.56
CA GLU A 41 -2.39 -4.12 -13.99
C GLU A 41 -3.78 -4.02 -14.60
N ALA A 42 -4.68 -4.95 -14.24
CA ALA A 42 -6.08 -4.92 -14.66
C ALA A 42 -6.78 -3.64 -14.15
N LEU A 43 -6.66 -3.33 -12.86
CA LEU A 43 -7.23 -2.13 -12.25
C LEU A 43 -6.64 -0.84 -12.86
N LYS A 44 -5.35 -0.87 -13.19
CA LYS A 44 -4.66 0.26 -13.82
C LYS A 44 -5.22 0.53 -15.22
N ALA A 45 -5.45 -0.52 -16.00
CA ALA A 45 -6.02 -0.42 -17.34
C ALA A 45 -7.50 0.00 -17.30
N GLU A 46 -8.29 -0.60 -16.39
CA GLU A 46 -9.71 -0.32 -16.21
C GLU A 46 -9.96 1.15 -15.81
N HIS A 47 -9.26 1.64 -14.80
CA HIS A 47 -9.41 3.00 -14.30
C HIS A 47 -8.50 4.03 -14.99
N LYS A 48 -7.74 3.62 -16.01
CA LYS A 48 -6.76 4.45 -16.75
C LYS A 48 -5.81 5.22 -15.81
N LEU A 49 -5.35 4.54 -14.77
CA LEU A 49 -4.52 5.14 -13.73
C LEU A 49 -3.05 5.18 -14.15
N ARG A 50 -2.36 6.28 -13.80
CA ARG A 50 -0.92 6.38 -14.04
C ARG A 50 -0.11 5.52 -13.07
N LYS A 51 -0.59 5.37 -11.84
CA LYS A 51 0.09 4.63 -10.78
C LYS A 51 -0.93 4.02 -9.81
N ILE A 52 -0.66 2.79 -9.38
CA ILE A 52 -1.39 2.09 -8.32
C ILE A 52 -0.43 1.79 -7.18
N PHE A 53 -0.91 2.04 -5.97
CA PHE A 53 -0.24 1.70 -4.72
C PHE A 53 -0.89 0.45 -4.18
N ILE A 54 -0.09 -0.52 -3.77
CA ILE A 54 -0.56 -1.77 -3.21
C ILE A 54 -0.15 -1.78 -1.75
N VAL A 55 -1.14 -1.84 -0.87
CA VAL A 55 -0.94 -1.98 0.58
C VAL A 55 -1.07 -3.44 0.93
N ILE A 56 -0.08 -3.96 1.65
CA ILE A 56 -0.08 -5.34 2.15
C ILE A 56 0.17 -5.30 3.64
N VAL A 57 -0.73 -5.90 4.40
CA VAL A 57 -0.66 -6.01 5.87
C VAL A 57 -0.76 -7.49 6.24
N GLU A 58 0.16 -7.96 7.09
CA GLU A 58 0.07 -9.29 7.70
C GLU A 58 -0.97 -9.24 8.82
N GLY A 59 -1.89 -10.20 8.83
CA GLY A 59 -2.83 -10.35 9.94
C GLY A 59 -2.13 -10.98 11.15
N GLU A 60 -2.59 -10.63 12.35
CA GLU A 60 -2.10 -11.18 13.61
C GLU A 60 -2.86 -12.47 14.02
N GLU A 61 -2.37 -13.13 15.07
CA GLU A 61 -2.92 -14.39 15.56
C GLU A 61 -4.32 -14.17 16.17
N GLY A 62 -5.36 -14.37 15.36
CA GLY A 62 -6.76 -14.06 15.69
C GLY A 62 -7.54 -13.45 14.53
N ASP A 63 -6.85 -12.95 13.49
CA ASP A 63 -7.46 -12.36 12.31
C ASP A 63 -8.05 -13.40 11.35
N GLU A 64 -9.04 -12.98 10.56
CA GLU A 64 -9.71 -13.84 9.58
C GLU A 64 -8.78 -14.28 8.46
N LYS A 65 -7.77 -13.46 8.12
CA LYS A 65 -6.84 -13.72 7.02
C LYS A 65 -5.39 -13.52 7.45
N PRO A 66 -4.47 -14.37 6.97
CA PRO A 66 -3.04 -14.19 7.25
C PRO A 66 -2.43 -12.99 6.52
N LEU A 67 -3.04 -12.57 5.40
CA LEU A 67 -2.57 -11.45 4.58
C LEU A 67 -3.76 -10.68 4.04
N TYR A 68 -3.72 -9.37 4.24
CA TYR A 68 -4.70 -8.41 3.74
C TYR A 68 -4.06 -7.55 2.64
N ILE A 69 -4.73 -7.44 1.50
CA ILE A 69 -4.22 -6.76 0.32
C ILE A 69 -5.21 -5.69 -0.15
N GLY A 70 -4.74 -4.45 -0.24
CA GLY A 70 -5.50 -3.30 -0.70
C GLY A 70 -4.87 -2.66 -1.93
N TYR A 71 -5.69 -2.33 -2.93
CA TYR A 71 -5.26 -1.59 -4.12
C TYR A 71 -5.77 -0.16 -4.01
N LEU A 72 -4.85 0.79 -4.10
CA LEU A 72 -5.11 2.21 -3.92
C LEU A 72 -4.70 2.99 -5.17
N ARG A 73 -5.51 3.96 -5.57
CA ARG A 73 -5.14 4.93 -6.60
C ARG A 73 -4.25 6.02 -6.01
N ARG A 74 -3.45 6.65 -6.87
CA ARG A 74 -2.75 7.88 -6.53
C ARG A 74 -3.74 8.97 -6.05
N PRO A 75 -3.55 9.57 -4.86
CA PRO A 75 -4.42 10.65 -4.38
C PRO A 75 -4.49 11.83 -5.36
N SER A 76 -5.64 12.46 -5.57
CA SER A 76 -5.70 13.70 -6.36
C SER A 76 -5.23 14.91 -5.51
N LEU A 77 -5.04 16.08 -6.14
CA LEU A 77 -4.79 17.32 -5.39
C LEU A 77 -5.95 17.63 -4.42
N MET A 78 -7.18 17.31 -4.82
CA MET A 78 -8.37 17.47 -3.98
C MET A 78 -8.30 16.58 -2.73
N HIS A 79 -7.94 15.30 -2.88
CA HIS A 79 -7.78 14.39 -1.73
C HIS A 79 -6.67 14.87 -0.79
N PHE A 80 -5.58 15.38 -1.36
CA PHE A 80 -4.47 15.92 -0.58
C PHE A 80 -4.86 17.18 0.19
N SER A 81 -5.58 18.11 -0.45
CA SER A 81 -6.09 19.32 0.22
C SER A 81 -7.06 18.96 1.35
N GLN A 82 -7.94 17.98 1.15
CA GLN A 82 -8.81 17.47 2.20
C GLN A 82 -7.99 16.85 3.34
N TYR A 83 -7.04 15.98 3.04
CA TYR A 83 -6.13 15.40 4.04
C TYR A 83 -5.43 16.48 4.87
N MET A 84 -4.84 17.49 4.24
CA MET A 84 -4.14 18.58 4.95
C MET A 84 -5.05 19.41 5.87
N ASN A 85 -6.35 19.50 5.55
CA ASN A 85 -7.32 20.18 6.42
C ASN A 85 -7.66 19.35 7.65
N PHE A 86 -7.76 18.03 7.51
CA PHE A 86 -8.11 17.13 8.61
C PHE A 86 -6.90 16.76 9.47
N VAL A 87 -5.72 16.55 8.88
CA VAL A 87 -4.51 16.08 9.58
C VAL A 87 -4.04 17.05 10.67
N GLN A 88 -4.34 18.35 10.52
CA GLN A 88 -4.06 19.38 11.54
C GLN A 88 -4.93 19.24 12.80
N LYS A 89 -6.07 18.57 12.70
CA LYS A 89 -7.04 18.39 13.79
C LYS A 89 -7.04 16.97 14.31
N ASP A 90 -7.09 16.00 13.40
CA ASP A 90 -7.19 14.58 13.68
C ASP A 90 -6.50 13.79 12.56
N VAL A 91 -5.31 13.28 12.89
CA VAL A 91 -4.47 12.52 11.96
C VAL A 91 -5.11 11.18 11.60
N VAL A 92 -5.80 10.53 12.54
CA VAL A 92 -6.42 9.21 12.32
C VAL A 92 -7.59 9.35 11.36
N GLN A 93 -8.49 10.30 11.62
CA GLN A 93 -9.62 10.57 10.73
C GLN A 93 -9.16 11.05 9.34
N ALA A 94 -8.10 11.86 9.26
CA ALA A 94 -7.53 12.29 8.00
C ALA A 94 -7.02 11.11 7.16
N ASN A 95 -6.27 10.20 7.78
CA ASN A 95 -5.76 9.01 7.11
C ASN A 95 -6.91 8.07 6.72
N LYS A 96 -7.90 7.86 7.59
CA LYS A 96 -9.06 6.99 7.31
C LYS A 96 -9.85 7.51 6.12
N MET A 97 -10.17 8.81 6.12
CA MET A 97 -10.80 9.49 4.99
C MET A 97 -9.99 9.33 3.69
N LEU A 98 -8.67 9.52 3.75
CA LEU A 98 -7.81 9.39 2.57
C LEU A 98 -7.84 7.96 2.03
N ALA A 99 -7.69 6.97 2.91
CA ALA A 99 -7.74 5.55 2.59
C ALA A 99 -9.03 5.21 1.86
N THR A 100 -10.18 5.58 2.43
CA THR A 100 -11.50 5.35 1.81
C THR A 100 -11.61 6.01 0.44
N ASN A 101 -11.11 7.23 0.27
CA ASN A 101 -11.21 7.97 -0.99
C ASN A 101 -10.30 7.44 -2.10
N VAL A 102 -9.19 6.79 -1.73
CA VAL A 102 -8.20 6.26 -2.68
C VAL A 102 -8.25 4.75 -2.82
N PHE A 103 -9.06 4.06 -2.03
CA PHE A 103 -9.28 2.62 -2.17
C PHE A 103 -9.99 2.29 -3.48
N LEU A 104 -9.47 1.32 -4.21
CA LEU A 104 -10.03 0.82 -5.47
C LEU A 104 -10.68 -0.55 -5.25
N ALA A 105 -9.92 -1.49 -4.71
CA ALA A 105 -10.30 -2.89 -4.59
C ALA A 105 -9.43 -3.60 -3.55
N GLY A 106 -9.78 -4.84 -3.21
CA GLY A 106 -9.07 -5.68 -2.26
C GLY A 106 -9.83 -5.83 -0.95
N ASP A 107 -9.09 -6.10 0.12
CA ASP A 107 -9.63 -6.29 1.46
C ASP A 107 -10.00 -4.95 2.10
N ARG A 108 -11.31 -4.73 2.28
CA ARG A 108 -11.84 -3.50 2.89
C ARG A 108 -11.51 -3.38 4.38
N GLU A 109 -11.23 -4.50 5.03
CA GLU A 109 -10.80 -4.56 6.44
C GLU A 109 -9.58 -3.67 6.68
N LEU A 110 -8.69 -3.52 5.69
CA LEU A 110 -7.56 -2.59 5.75
C LEU A 110 -7.94 -1.13 5.99
N VAL A 111 -9.20 -0.75 5.74
CA VAL A 111 -9.73 0.61 5.89
C VAL A 111 -10.82 0.67 6.97
N ASP A 112 -11.63 -0.38 7.06
CA ASP A 112 -12.81 -0.40 7.92
C ASP A 112 -12.49 -0.89 9.34
N ASP A 113 -11.51 -1.78 9.51
CA ASP A 113 -11.05 -2.28 10.81
C ASP A 113 -10.05 -1.32 11.44
N ASP A 114 -10.32 -0.92 12.68
CA ASP A 114 -9.53 0.11 13.36
C ASP A 114 -8.12 -0.38 13.76
N GLU A 115 -7.96 -1.67 14.12
CA GLU A 115 -6.66 -2.21 14.53
C GLU A 115 -5.76 -2.42 13.30
N LEU A 116 -6.26 -3.10 12.26
CA LEU A 116 -5.53 -3.28 11.00
C LEU A 116 -5.18 -1.93 10.36
N PHE A 117 -6.07 -0.95 10.47
CA PHE A 117 -5.82 0.38 9.95
C PHE A 117 -4.71 1.10 10.71
N LEU A 118 -4.78 1.15 12.04
CA LEU A 118 -3.85 1.91 12.88
C LEU A 118 -2.44 1.32 12.88
N TYR A 119 -2.32 -0.01 12.89
CA TYR A 119 -1.03 -0.69 13.01
C TYR A 119 -0.45 -1.15 11.67
N GLY A 120 -1.25 -1.22 10.60
CA GLY A 120 -0.82 -1.60 9.26
C GLY A 120 -0.94 -0.47 8.24
N THR A 121 -2.18 -0.17 7.83
CA THR A 121 -2.46 0.67 6.66
C THR A 121 -2.01 2.13 6.82
N MET A 122 -2.14 2.70 8.02
CA MET A 122 -1.85 4.13 8.26
C MET A 122 -0.38 4.50 8.00
N GLY A 123 0.56 3.62 8.36
CA GLY A 123 1.98 3.84 8.09
C GLY A 123 2.29 3.88 6.60
N GLN A 124 1.62 3.01 5.83
CA GLN A 124 1.78 2.93 4.38
C GLN A 124 1.17 4.14 3.66
N LEU A 125 0.02 4.63 4.12
CA LEU A 125 -0.59 5.85 3.59
C LEU A 125 0.30 7.08 3.82
N SER A 126 0.92 7.20 4.99
CA SER A 126 1.83 8.31 5.28
C SER A 126 2.98 8.38 4.26
N GLN A 127 3.56 7.23 3.89
CA GLN A 127 4.58 7.16 2.84
C GLN A 127 4.06 7.60 1.46
N ILE A 128 2.82 7.24 1.11
CA ILE A 128 2.18 7.67 -0.16
C ILE A 128 2.02 9.20 -0.19
N ILE A 129 1.70 9.82 0.94
CA ILE A 129 1.56 11.28 1.07
C ILE A 129 2.93 11.95 1.01
N ASP A 130 3.94 11.43 1.71
CA ASP A 130 5.29 11.99 1.73
C ASP A 130 5.98 11.91 0.37
N SER A 131 5.81 10.79 -0.34
CA SER A 131 6.26 10.63 -1.73
C SER A 131 5.64 11.70 -2.64
N ARG A 132 4.41 12.14 -2.36
CA ARG A 132 3.74 13.22 -3.08
C ARG A 132 4.22 14.60 -2.71
N ASN A 133 4.51 14.84 -1.43
CA ASN A 133 5.14 16.08 -0.98
C ASN A 133 6.50 16.27 -1.64
N ALA A 134 7.31 15.21 -1.72
CA ALA A 134 8.60 15.23 -2.39
C ALA A 134 8.49 15.56 -3.89
N ASP A 135 7.48 15.01 -4.58
CA ASP A 135 7.19 15.35 -5.98
C ASP A 135 6.75 16.83 -6.16
N MET A 136 6.11 17.43 -5.14
CA MET A 136 5.65 18.83 -5.19
C MET A 136 6.77 19.84 -4.92
N VAL A 137 7.75 19.51 -4.08
CA VAL A 137 8.86 20.41 -3.72
C VAL A 137 9.94 20.47 -4.81
N LYS A 138 10.01 19.48 -5.71
CA LYS A 138 10.98 19.45 -6.83
C LYS A 138 10.66 20.38 -8.02
N LYS A 139 9.87 21.43 -7.81
CA LYS A 139 9.52 22.40 -8.87
C LYS A 139 10.19 23.75 -8.67
#